data_AF-A0A969YQI6-F1
#
_entry.id   AF-A0A969YQI6-F1
#
_cell.length_a   1.000
_cell.length_b   1.000
_cell.length_c   1.000
_cell.angle_alpha   90.00
_cell.angle_beta   90.00
_cell.angle_gamma   90.00
#
_symmetry.space_group_name_H-M   'P 1'
#
loop_
_entity.id
_entity.type
_entity.pdbx_description
1 polymer ?
#
loop_
_entity_poly.entity_id
_entity_poly.type
_entity_poly.pdbx_seq_one_letter_code
_entity_poly.pdbx_strand_id
1 'polypeptide(L)'
;MTPTIFLQQLINGISLGSLYGLVAIGYTMVYGILRLINFAHGDLLMFAAYTAIYCVTLFALPWYVSFPAAILMTGLMGILLDRAAYKPLRDAPRISLLISAIGASFLLENVALVVLGGVPKAFPRPPLFDQVISLWGLRIQVLTIYTPVITLSLLMGLLFIIYRTKAGKAMRAASKDFETTRLMGINLDRIIAVTFLLGSSLAAAGGIMWAMKYPQVNPFMGVFPGLKAFIAAVLGGIGNIVGAVIGGFLLGLGEILIVALLPQLAQYRDAFAFVILILVLLFRPTGIMGEPLTDKA
;
A
#
# COMPACT_ATOMS: atom_id res chain seq x y z
N MET A 1 13.57 27.91 -10.18
CA MET A 1 13.64 26.50 -10.64
C MET A 1 13.60 26.50 -12.16
N THR A 2 14.51 25.82 -12.85
CA THR A 2 14.49 25.76 -14.33
C THR A 2 13.33 24.85 -14.81
N PRO A 3 12.85 25.01 -16.06
CA PRO A 3 11.79 24.14 -16.61
C PRO A 3 12.16 22.65 -16.60
N THR A 4 13.44 22.34 -16.85
CA THR A 4 13.97 20.97 -16.81
C THR A 4 13.90 20.36 -15.40
N ILE A 5 14.26 21.13 -14.37
CA ILE A 5 14.16 20.68 -12.98
C ILE A 5 12.68 20.51 -12.59
N PHE A 6 11.80 21.44 -12.97
CA PHE A 6 10.36 21.30 -12.71
C PHE A 6 9.81 19.99 -13.29
N LEU A 7 10.12 19.71 -14.55
CA LEU A 7 9.66 18.50 -15.24
C LEU A 7 10.25 17.23 -14.62
N GLN A 8 11.53 17.25 -14.22
CA GLN A 8 12.15 16.15 -13.49
C GLN A 8 11.43 15.86 -12.17
N GLN A 9 11.08 16.90 -11.40
CA GLN A 9 10.38 16.74 -10.13
C GLN A 9 8.95 16.27 -10.31
N LEU A 10 8.27 16.69 -11.38
CA LEU A 10 6.95 16.18 -11.73
C LEU A 10 7.00 14.67 -12.03
N ILE A 11 7.99 14.21 -12.79
CA ILE A 11 8.22 12.78 -13.08
C ILE A 11 8.51 11.99 -11.78
N ASN A 12 9.40 12.52 -10.93
CA ASN A 12 9.74 11.91 -9.64
C ASN A 12 8.51 11.82 -8.72
N GLY A 13 7.68 12.87 -8.69
CA GLY A 13 6.45 12.96 -7.91
C GLY A 13 5.38 11.99 -8.40
N ILE A 14 5.19 11.83 -9.71
CA ILE A 14 4.30 10.80 -10.28
C ILE A 14 4.74 9.41 -9.85
N SER A 15 6.03 9.09 -9.96
CA SER A 15 6.57 7.79 -9.53
C SER A 15 6.37 7.55 -8.04
N LEU A 16 6.68 8.54 -7.19
CA LEU A 16 6.48 8.41 -5.75
C LEU A 16 5.00 8.29 -5.39
N GLY A 17 4.14 9.11 -5.98
CA GLY A 17 2.71 9.08 -5.76
C GLY A 17 2.06 7.78 -6.24
N SER A 18 2.61 7.15 -7.29
CA SER A 18 2.21 5.82 -7.73
C SER A 18 2.56 4.72 -6.72
N LEU A 19 3.67 4.84 -5.99
CA LEU A 19 4.00 3.91 -4.90
C LEU A 19 3.03 4.08 -3.74
N TYR A 20 2.81 5.32 -3.29
CA TYR A 20 1.83 5.60 -2.23
C TYR A 20 0.44 5.14 -2.63
N GLY A 21 0.02 5.42 -3.86
CA GLY A 21 -1.26 5.00 -4.42
C GLY A 21 -1.41 3.48 -4.44
N LEU A 22 -0.39 2.74 -4.91
CA LEU A 22 -0.45 1.28 -4.98
C LEU A 22 -0.66 0.63 -3.60
N VAL A 23 0.06 1.12 -2.59
CA VAL A 23 -0.08 0.64 -1.21
C VAL A 23 -1.40 1.12 -0.60
N ALA A 24 -1.84 2.34 -0.90
CA ALA A 24 -3.10 2.92 -0.43
C ALA A 24 -4.33 2.17 -0.95
N ILE A 25 -4.26 1.59 -2.16
CA ILE A 25 -5.29 0.70 -2.69
C ILE A 25 -5.50 -0.50 -1.75
N GLY A 26 -4.41 -1.12 -1.28
CA GLY A 26 -4.47 -2.26 -0.38
C GLY A 26 -5.13 -1.91 0.96
N TYR A 27 -4.73 -0.79 1.57
CA TYR A 27 -5.37 -0.25 2.78
C TYR A 27 -6.87 -0.02 2.59
N THR A 28 -7.22 0.64 1.49
CA THR A 28 -8.59 1.00 1.17
C THR A 28 -9.47 -0.22 0.93
N MET A 29 -8.93 -1.28 0.34
CA MET A 29 -9.69 -2.49 0.07
C MET A 29 -10.08 -3.23 1.35
N VAL A 30 -9.12 -3.39 2.28
CA VAL A 30 -9.38 -4.06 3.57
C VAL A 30 -10.31 -3.20 4.42
N TYR A 31 -10.06 -1.89 4.48
CA TYR A 31 -10.93 -0.97 5.20
C TYR A 31 -12.34 -0.95 4.60
N GLY A 32 -12.49 -0.98 3.28
CA GLY A 32 -13.80 -0.90 2.63
C GLY A 32 -14.79 -1.96 3.14
N ILE A 33 -14.29 -3.14 3.53
CA ILE A 33 -15.12 -4.22 4.08
C ILE A 33 -15.19 -4.17 5.61
N LEU A 34 -14.04 -4.10 6.29
CA LEU A 34 -13.99 -4.20 7.75
C LEU A 34 -14.25 -2.87 8.49
N ARG A 35 -14.17 -1.74 7.77
CA ARG A 35 -14.18 -0.37 8.33
C ARG A 35 -13.21 -0.19 9.49
N LEU A 36 -12.06 -0.86 9.38
CA LEU A 36 -10.98 -0.86 10.36
C LEU A 36 -9.64 -0.77 9.66
N ILE A 37 -8.71 -0.06 10.29
CA ILE A 37 -7.38 0.18 9.74
C ILE A 37 -6.50 -1.02 10.07
N ASN A 38 -5.88 -1.59 9.04
CA ASN A 38 -4.89 -2.66 9.20
C ASN A 38 -3.49 -2.06 9.35
N PHE A 39 -3.03 -1.88 10.59
CA PHE A 39 -1.67 -1.36 10.86
C PHE A 39 -0.56 -2.29 10.36
N ALA A 40 -0.80 -3.60 10.32
CA ALA A 40 0.16 -4.60 9.83
C ALA A 40 0.33 -4.59 8.29
N HIS A 41 -0.39 -3.74 7.55
CA HIS A 41 -0.29 -3.67 6.10
C HIS A 41 1.09 -3.18 5.61
N GLY A 42 1.73 -2.29 6.37
CA GLY A 42 3.13 -1.89 6.13
C GLY A 42 4.10 -3.08 6.30
N ASP A 43 3.82 -3.98 7.23
CA ASP A 43 4.70 -5.13 7.50
C ASP A 43 4.58 -6.22 6.44
N LEU A 44 3.44 -6.32 5.76
CA LEU A 44 3.30 -7.17 4.57
C LEU A 44 4.18 -6.69 3.41
N LEU A 45 4.41 -5.37 3.34
CA LEU A 45 5.33 -4.70 2.42
C LEU A 45 6.78 -5.11 2.72
N MET A 46 7.17 -5.11 3.99
CA MET A 46 8.45 -5.62 4.48
C MET A 46 8.60 -7.13 4.19
N PHE A 47 7.59 -7.93 4.51
CA PHE A 47 7.59 -9.38 4.30
C PHE A 47 7.80 -9.73 2.83
N ALA A 48 7.15 -9.01 1.90
CA ALA A 48 7.35 -9.18 0.47
C ALA A 48 8.78 -8.86 0.03
N ALA A 49 9.37 -7.78 0.54
CA ALA A 49 10.73 -7.38 0.20
C ALA A 49 11.76 -8.45 0.64
N TYR A 50 11.64 -8.96 1.86
CA TYR A 50 12.49 -10.06 2.32
C TYR A 50 12.27 -11.36 1.54
N THR A 51 11.01 -11.73 1.29
CA THR A 51 10.70 -12.94 0.52
C THR A 51 11.31 -12.85 -0.88
N ALA A 52 11.20 -11.70 -1.55
CA ALA A 52 11.83 -11.47 -2.85
C ALA A 52 13.37 -11.53 -2.77
N ILE A 53 13.99 -10.97 -1.73
CA ILE A 53 15.44 -11.09 -1.50
C ILE A 53 15.82 -12.57 -1.44
N TYR A 54 15.22 -13.36 -0.56
CA TYR A 54 15.61 -14.76 -0.36
C TYR A 54 15.30 -15.64 -1.57
N CYS A 55 14.19 -15.41 -2.28
CA CYS A 55 13.92 -16.10 -3.54
C CYS A 55 15.05 -15.88 -4.56
N VAL A 56 15.57 -14.65 -4.67
CA VAL A 56 16.66 -14.33 -5.60
C VAL A 56 18.03 -14.80 -5.09
N THR A 57 18.34 -14.61 -3.81
CA THR A 57 19.70 -14.84 -3.29
C THR A 57 19.91 -16.25 -2.77
N LEU A 58 18.96 -16.81 -2.01
CA LEU A 58 19.09 -18.12 -1.39
C LEU A 58 18.66 -19.23 -2.35
N PHE A 59 17.54 -19.05 -3.04
CA PHE A 59 17.02 -20.04 -4.00
C PHE A 59 17.53 -19.85 -5.43
N ALA A 60 18.33 -18.80 -5.67
CA ALA A 60 18.87 -18.45 -6.99
C ALA A 60 17.80 -18.36 -8.09
N LEU A 61 16.55 -18.05 -7.72
CA LEU A 61 15.45 -17.95 -8.67
C LEU A 61 15.56 -16.61 -9.43
N PRO A 62 15.27 -16.61 -10.73
CA PRO A 62 15.26 -15.38 -11.50
C PRO A 62 14.17 -14.43 -10.99
N TRP A 63 14.43 -13.13 -11.06
CA TRP A 63 13.53 -12.08 -10.51
C TRP A 63 12.09 -12.17 -11.02
N TYR A 64 11.89 -12.59 -12.28
CA TYR A 64 10.57 -12.73 -12.89
C TYR A 64 9.76 -13.91 -12.31
N VAL A 65 10.39 -14.84 -11.60
CA VAL A 65 9.73 -15.89 -10.79
C VAL A 65 9.65 -15.46 -9.33
N SER A 66 10.73 -14.90 -8.80
CA SER A 66 10.84 -14.48 -7.39
C SER A 66 9.82 -13.42 -7.00
N PHE A 67 9.55 -12.43 -7.87
CA PHE A 67 8.60 -11.36 -7.53
C PHE A 67 7.14 -11.87 -7.49
N PRO A 68 6.63 -12.60 -8.50
CA PRO A 68 5.32 -13.24 -8.38
C PRO A 68 5.20 -14.21 -7.20
N ALA A 69 6.25 -14.99 -6.91
CA ALA A 69 6.27 -15.88 -5.76
C ALA A 69 6.17 -15.10 -4.44
N ALA A 70 6.92 -14.01 -4.29
CA ALA A 70 6.84 -13.14 -3.13
C ALA A 70 5.45 -12.51 -2.98
N ILE A 71 4.83 -12.05 -4.07
CA ILE A 71 3.46 -11.52 -4.06
C ILE A 71 2.46 -12.58 -3.58
N LEU A 72 2.56 -13.80 -4.09
CA LEU A 72 1.68 -14.91 -3.69
C LEU A 72 1.87 -15.25 -2.20
N MET A 73 3.12 -15.39 -1.75
CA MET A 73 3.44 -15.69 -0.35
C MET A 73 2.95 -14.61 0.61
N THR A 74 3.08 -13.33 0.25
CA THR A 74 2.53 -12.23 1.04
C THR A 74 1.00 -12.23 1.01
N GLY A 75 0.37 -12.58 -0.10
CA GLY A 75 -1.08 -12.80 -0.17
C GLY A 75 -1.56 -13.88 0.81
N LEU A 76 -0.82 -14.99 0.88
CA LEU A 76 -1.09 -16.07 1.86
C LEU A 76 -0.83 -15.62 3.30
N MET A 77 0.21 -14.84 3.54
CA MET A 77 0.48 -14.21 4.84
C MET A 77 -0.67 -13.28 5.24
N GLY A 78 -1.27 -12.57 4.29
CA GLY A 78 -2.49 -11.79 4.50
C GLY A 78 -3.68 -12.63 4.98
N ILE A 79 -3.90 -13.80 4.38
CA ILE A 79 -4.96 -14.74 4.84
C ILE A 79 -4.64 -15.24 6.25
N LEU A 80 -3.37 -15.56 6.52
CA LEU A 80 -2.95 -16.00 7.85
C LEU A 80 -3.21 -14.91 8.90
N LEU A 81 -2.91 -13.65 8.55
CA LEU A 81 -3.16 -12.49 9.39
C LEU A 81 -4.66 -12.33 9.68
N ASP A 82 -5.54 -12.44 8.67
CA ASP A 82 -7.00 -12.44 8.88
C ASP A 82 -7.39 -13.54 9.87
N ARG A 83 -6.95 -14.78 9.64
CA ARG A 83 -7.34 -15.93 10.48
C ARG A 83 -6.83 -15.83 11.91
N ALA A 84 -5.61 -15.34 12.11
CA ALA A 84 -4.95 -15.33 13.41
C ALA A 84 -5.26 -14.08 14.23
N ALA A 85 -5.29 -12.90 13.61
CA ALA A 85 -5.41 -11.62 14.32
C ALA A 85 -6.82 -11.00 14.23
N TYR A 86 -7.51 -11.13 13.09
CA TYR A 86 -8.76 -10.40 12.87
C TYR A 86 -10.01 -11.25 13.10
N LYS A 87 -10.03 -12.47 12.57
CA LYS A 87 -11.18 -13.38 12.63
C LYS A 87 -11.60 -13.71 14.07
N PRO A 88 -10.70 -14.01 15.03
CA PRO A 88 -11.11 -14.37 16.39
C PRO A 88 -11.80 -13.22 17.14
N LEU A 89 -11.50 -11.98 16.74
CA LEU A 89 -12.00 -10.77 17.39
C LEU A 89 -13.08 -10.08 16.58
N ARG A 90 -13.61 -10.69 15.52
CA ARG A 90 -14.48 -9.99 14.57
C ARG A 90 -15.80 -9.49 15.18
N ASP A 91 -16.32 -10.22 16.17
CA ASP A 91 -17.53 -9.85 16.91
C ASP A 91 -17.21 -9.01 18.17
N ALA A 92 -15.93 -8.76 18.45
CA ALA A 92 -15.50 -7.95 19.59
C ALA A 92 -15.58 -6.45 19.27
N PRO A 93 -15.51 -5.57 20.29
CA PRO A 93 -15.47 -4.13 20.07
C PRO A 93 -14.37 -3.71 19.10
N ARG A 94 -14.61 -2.68 18.30
CA ARG A 94 -13.67 -2.17 17.28
C ARG A 94 -12.27 -1.89 17.81
N ILE A 95 -12.17 -1.44 19.07
CA ILE A 95 -10.90 -1.15 19.75
C ILE A 95 -10.06 -2.44 19.92
N SER A 96 -10.69 -3.58 20.20
CA SER A 96 -10.01 -4.87 20.33
C SER A 96 -9.35 -5.30 19.01
N LEU A 97 -10.03 -5.11 17.87
CA LEU A 97 -9.43 -5.38 16.56
C LEU A 97 -8.25 -4.43 16.26
N LEU A 98 -8.35 -3.17 16.67
CA LEU A 98 -7.26 -2.19 16.52
C LEU A 98 -6.01 -2.62 17.30
N ILE A 99 -6.19 -3.00 18.56
CA ILE A 99 -5.11 -3.49 19.43
C ILE A 99 -4.48 -4.75 18.83
N SER A 100 -5.30 -5.68 18.33
CA SER A 100 -4.80 -6.89 17.68
C SER A 100 -4.03 -6.60 16.39
N ALA A 101 -4.47 -5.62 15.60
CA ALA A 101 -3.77 -5.20 14.38
C ALA A 101 -2.38 -4.63 14.70
N ILE A 102 -2.28 -3.80 15.73
CA ILE A 102 -1.01 -3.24 16.22
C ILE A 102 -0.12 -4.35 16.79
N GLY A 103 -0.69 -5.25 17.59
CA GLY A 103 0.02 -6.40 18.13
C GLY A 103 0.58 -7.31 17.04
N ALA A 104 -0.20 -7.57 15.98
CA ALA A 104 0.25 -8.36 14.84
C ALA A 104 1.35 -7.65 14.04
N SER A 105 1.28 -6.31 13.91
CA SER A 105 2.31 -5.49 13.28
C SER A 105 3.64 -5.63 14.03
N PHE A 106 3.66 -5.36 15.34
CA PHE A 106 4.85 -5.54 16.16
C PHE A 106 5.36 -6.97 16.17
N LEU A 107 4.47 -7.96 16.15
CA LEU A 107 4.89 -9.36 16.04
C LEU A 107 5.64 -9.60 14.73
N LEU A 108 5.11 -9.14 13.59
CA LEU A 108 5.77 -9.30 12.29
C LEU A 108 7.13 -8.60 12.24
N GLU A 109 7.20 -7.34 12.69
CA GLU A 109 8.45 -6.57 12.73
C GLU A 109 9.51 -7.22 13.62
N ASN A 110 9.14 -7.63 14.85
CA ASN A 110 10.09 -8.19 15.80
C ASN A 110 10.48 -9.63 15.47
N VAL A 111 9.57 -10.43 14.92
CA VAL A 111 9.92 -11.76 14.38
C VAL A 111 10.88 -11.59 13.21
N ALA A 112 10.65 -10.63 12.31
CA ALA A 112 11.59 -10.33 11.23
C ALA A 112 12.95 -9.86 11.78
N LEU A 113 12.97 -9.03 12.82
CA LEU A 113 14.20 -8.58 13.46
C LEU A 113 15.01 -9.73 14.04
N VAL A 114 14.37 -10.66 14.76
CA VAL A 114 15.03 -11.81 15.39
C VAL A 114 15.48 -12.84 14.35
N VAL A 115 14.63 -13.15 13.37
CA VAL A 115 14.90 -14.21 12.38
C VAL A 115 15.83 -13.75 11.26
N LEU A 116 15.68 -12.50 10.81
CA LEU A 116 16.38 -11.98 9.62
C LEU A 116 17.56 -11.08 9.99
N GLY A 117 17.61 -10.60 11.24
CA GLY A 117 18.60 -9.67 11.77
C GLY A 117 18.22 -8.20 11.58
N GLY A 118 18.82 -7.32 12.37
CA GLY A 118 18.64 -5.87 12.29
C GLY A 118 19.52 -5.16 11.26
N VAL A 119 20.48 -5.86 10.65
CA VAL A 119 21.38 -5.28 9.65
C VAL A 119 20.61 -5.11 8.33
N PRO A 120 20.52 -3.89 7.77
CA PRO A 120 19.85 -3.66 6.49
C PRO A 120 20.46 -4.50 5.37
N LYS A 121 19.61 -5.16 4.59
CA LYS A 121 20.00 -5.99 3.44
C LYS A 121 19.76 -5.23 2.14
N ALA A 122 20.71 -5.34 1.21
CA ALA A 122 20.56 -4.79 -0.12
C ALA A 122 19.49 -5.55 -0.91
N PHE A 123 18.58 -4.85 -1.57
CA PHE A 123 17.57 -5.48 -2.42
C PHE A 123 18.18 -5.87 -3.78
N PRO A 124 18.05 -7.12 -4.26
CA PRO A 124 18.60 -7.55 -5.54
C PRO A 124 17.77 -6.97 -6.69
N ARG A 125 18.10 -5.75 -7.07
CA ARG A 125 17.44 -5.03 -8.16
C ARG A 125 17.89 -5.61 -9.51
N PRO A 126 16.95 -5.99 -10.40
CA PRO A 126 17.30 -6.45 -11.74
C PRO A 126 17.99 -5.33 -12.57
N PRO A 127 18.99 -5.66 -13.40
CA PRO A 127 19.75 -4.67 -14.18
C PRO A 127 18.89 -3.78 -15.08
N LEU A 128 17.74 -4.30 -15.56
CA LEU A 128 16.77 -3.55 -16.34
C LEU A 128 16.31 -2.27 -15.61
N PHE A 129 16.15 -2.33 -14.30
CA PHE A 129 15.64 -1.22 -13.49
C PHE A 129 16.74 -0.24 -13.03
N ASP A 130 18.02 -0.59 -13.20
CA ASP A 130 19.17 0.30 -12.93
C ASP A 130 19.50 1.24 -14.09
N GLN A 131 18.97 0.96 -15.28
CA GLN A 131 19.19 1.80 -16.45
C GLN A 131 18.61 3.19 -16.25
N VAL A 132 19.36 4.21 -16.68
CA VAL A 132 18.95 5.62 -16.67
C VAL A 132 18.90 6.10 -18.10
N ILE A 133 17.72 6.58 -18.50
CA ILE A 133 17.50 7.18 -19.81
C ILE A 133 17.70 8.69 -19.66
N SER A 134 18.64 9.24 -20.42
CA SER A 134 18.84 10.69 -20.52
C SER A 134 18.14 11.24 -21.75
N LEU A 135 17.13 12.09 -21.56
CA LEU A 135 16.36 12.70 -22.66
C LEU A 135 16.24 14.20 -22.40
N TRP A 136 16.72 15.06 -23.31
CA TRP A 136 16.57 16.52 -23.21
C TRP A 136 17.03 17.12 -21.85
N GLY A 137 18.10 16.57 -21.27
CA GLY A 137 18.63 16.98 -19.96
C GLY A 137 17.90 16.40 -18.74
N LEU A 138 16.83 15.62 -18.93
CA LEU A 138 16.18 14.83 -17.90
C LEU A 138 16.96 13.52 -17.68
N ARG A 139 17.04 13.06 -16.43
CA ARG A 139 17.63 11.77 -16.08
C ARG A 139 16.56 10.91 -15.43
N ILE A 140 16.01 9.98 -16.20
CA ILE A 140 14.87 9.18 -15.78
C ILE A 140 15.33 7.74 -15.62
N GLN A 141 15.31 7.25 -14.38
CA GLN A 141 15.53 5.83 -14.12
C GLN A 141 14.36 5.02 -14.69
N VAL A 142 14.64 3.88 -15.32
CA VAL A 142 13.61 3.02 -15.92
C VAL A 142 12.53 2.66 -14.91
N LEU A 143 12.90 2.38 -13.66
CA LEU A 143 11.96 2.11 -12.56
C LEU A 143 10.91 3.22 -12.38
N THR A 144 11.29 4.48 -12.57
CA THR A 144 10.39 5.65 -12.42
C THR A 144 9.25 5.64 -13.45
N ILE A 145 9.48 5.05 -14.62
CA ILE A 145 8.48 4.88 -15.69
C ILE A 145 7.61 3.64 -15.44
N TYR A 146 8.24 2.52 -15.09
CA TYR A 146 7.51 1.27 -14.83
C TYR A 146 6.61 1.36 -13.61
N THR A 147 6.97 2.18 -12.62
CA THR A 147 6.20 2.33 -11.39
C THR A 147 4.74 2.74 -11.63
N PRO A 148 4.42 3.88 -12.28
CA PRO A 148 3.04 4.25 -12.60
C PRO A 148 2.34 3.23 -13.49
N VAL A 149 3.05 2.63 -14.46
CA VAL A 149 2.48 1.63 -15.38
C VAL A 149 2.01 0.38 -14.62
N ILE A 150 2.84 -0.14 -13.71
CA ILE A 150 2.49 -1.31 -12.88
C ILE A 150 1.35 -0.95 -11.93
N THR A 151 1.42 0.20 -11.25
CA THR A 151 0.34 0.66 -10.36
C THR A 151 -0.99 0.74 -11.09
N LEU A 152 -1.02 1.35 -12.29
CA LEU A 152 -2.23 1.47 -13.09
C LEU A 152 -2.75 0.11 -13.59
N SER A 153 -1.84 -0.77 -14.00
CA SER A 153 -2.18 -2.14 -14.44
C SER A 153 -2.83 -2.94 -13.31
N LEU A 154 -2.25 -2.89 -12.11
CA LEU A 154 -2.78 -3.56 -10.92
C LEU A 154 -4.11 -2.94 -10.47
N LEU A 155 -4.25 -1.61 -10.54
CA LEU A 155 -5.52 -0.93 -10.30
C LEU A 155 -6.61 -1.41 -11.26
N MET A 156 -6.33 -1.46 -12.57
CA MET A 156 -7.29 -1.96 -13.56
C MET A 156 -7.67 -3.42 -13.32
N GLY A 157 -6.69 -4.27 -12.99
CA GLY A 157 -6.93 -5.67 -12.62
C GLY A 157 -7.82 -5.79 -11.38
N LEU A 158 -7.56 -4.97 -10.36
CA LEU A 158 -8.39 -4.94 -9.15
C LEU A 158 -9.82 -4.46 -9.44
N LEU A 159 -9.98 -3.37 -10.20
CA LEU A 159 -11.29 -2.86 -10.59
C LEU A 159 -12.06 -3.91 -11.41
N PHE A 160 -11.38 -4.65 -12.28
CA PHE A 160 -11.98 -5.78 -12.97
C PHE A 160 -12.48 -6.84 -11.98
N ILE A 161 -11.65 -7.25 -11.00
CA ILE A 161 -12.06 -8.20 -9.96
C ILE A 161 -13.29 -7.69 -9.21
N ILE A 162 -13.29 -6.43 -8.77
CA ILE A 162 -14.36 -5.87 -7.94
C ILE A 162 -15.67 -5.70 -8.73
N TYR A 163 -15.59 -5.18 -9.96
CA TYR A 163 -16.79 -4.84 -10.73
C TYR A 163 -17.30 -5.97 -11.61
N ARG A 164 -16.45 -6.90 -12.05
CA ARG A 164 -16.80 -7.95 -13.03
C ARG A 164 -16.86 -9.37 -12.47
N THR A 165 -16.45 -9.62 -11.22
CA THR A 165 -16.49 -10.98 -10.64
C THR A 165 -17.55 -11.16 -9.55
N LYS A 166 -17.92 -12.42 -9.28
CA LYS A 166 -18.84 -12.79 -8.18
C LYS A 166 -18.26 -12.42 -6.81
N ALA A 167 -16.96 -12.65 -6.61
CA ALA A 167 -16.26 -12.26 -5.38
C ALA A 167 -16.32 -10.73 -5.18
N GLY A 168 -16.07 -9.95 -6.23
CA GLY A 168 -16.18 -8.49 -6.19
C GLY A 168 -17.59 -7.96 -5.91
N LYS A 169 -18.62 -8.62 -6.44
CA LYS A 169 -20.02 -8.33 -6.09
C LYS A 169 -20.29 -8.56 -4.59
N ALA A 170 -19.80 -9.67 -4.04
CA ALA A 170 -19.92 -9.98 -2.63
C ALA A 170 -19.12 -9.01 -1.74
N MET A 171 -17.92 -8.57 -2.16
CA MET A 171 -17.14 -7.55 -1.45
C MET A 171 -17.90 -6.22 -1.33
N ARG A 172 -18.49 -5.75 -2.44
CA ARG A 172 -19.28 -4.50 -2.46
C ARG A 172 -20.58 -4.60 -1.68
N ALA A 173 -21.22 -5.77 -1.66
CA ALA A 173 -22.38 -6.02 -0.81
C ALA A 173 -21.97 -5.96 0.68
N ALA A 174 -20.90 -6.65 1.05
CA ALA A 174 -20.39 -6.69 2.42
C ALA A 174 -19.95 -5.31 2.94
N SER A 175 -19.37 -4.45 2.09
CA SER A 175 -19.02 -3.07 2.48
C SER A 175 -20.23 -2.19 2.77
N LYS A 176 -21.39 -2.50 2.16
CA LYS A 176 -22.63 -1.73 2.35
C LYS A 176 -23.39 -2.23 3.59
N ASP A 177 -23.60 -3.54 3.70
CA ASP A 177 -24.32 -4.15 4.81
C ASP A 177 -23.82 -5.57 5.09
N PHE A 178 -23.02 -5.71 6.15
CA PHE A 178 -22.40 -6.97 6.51
C PHE A 178 -23.43 -8.03 6.93
N GLU A 179 -24.39 -7.66 7.79
CA GLU A 179 -25.41 -8.58 8.31
C GLU A 179 -26.36 -9.05 7.21
N THR A 180 -26.84 -8.15 6.37
CA THR A 180 -27.73 -8.50 5.26
C THR A 180 -27.01 -9.41 4.27
N THR A 181 -25.74 -9.11 3.95
CA THR A 181 -24.94 -9.97 3.07
C THR A 181 -24.77 -11.38 3.63
N ARG A 182 -24.63 -11.52 4.96
CA ARG A 182 -24.59 -12.83 5.65
C ARG A 182 -25.91 -13.59 5.50
N LEU A 183 -27.04 -12.91 5.68
CA LEU A 183 -28.38 -13.49 5.55
C LEU A 183 -28.69 -13.96 4.12
N MET A 184 -28.05 -13.36 3.11
CA MET A 184 -28.15 -13.80 1.70
C MET A 184 -27.30 -15.05 1.38
N GLY A 185 -26.77 -15.74 2.39
CA GLY A 185 -26.02 -17.00 2.23
C GLY A 185 -24.57 -16.83 1.74
N ILE A 186 -24.05 -15.60 1.71
CA ILE A 186 -22.67 -15.33 1.31
C ILE A 186 -21.74 -15.66 2.48
N ASN A 187 -20.74 -16.50 2.23
CA ASN A 187 -19.71 -16.80 3.22
C ASN A 187 -18.74 -15.60 3.36
N LEU A 188 -19.00 -14.73 4.35
CA LEU A 188 -18.23 -13.52 4.60
C LEU A 188 -16.79 -13.79 5.04
N ASP A 189 -16.55 -14.87 5.77
CA ASP A 189 -15.18 -15.29 6.12
C ASP A 189 -14.32 -15.48 4.88
N ARG A 190 -14.87 -16.16 3.85
CA ARG A 190 -14.17 -16.36 2.58
C ARG A 190 -13.95 -15.05 1.85
N ILE A 191 -14.94 -14.15 1.83
CA ILE A 191 -14.82 -12.86 1.15
C ILE A 191 -13.74 -12.00 1.80
N ILE A 192 -13.72 -11.92 3.14
CA ILE A 192 -12.70 -11.18 3.87
C ILE A 192 -11.31 -11.78 3.63
N ALA A 193 -11.16 -13.11 3.70
CA ALA A 193 -9.89 -13.76 3.40
C ALA A 193 -9.39 -13.45 1.98
N VAL A 194 -10.27 -13.45 0.97
CA VAL A 194 -9.91 -13.05 -0.40
C VAL A 194 -9.51 -11.57 -0.47
N THR A 195 -10.18 -10.69 0.28
CA THR A 195 -9.81 -9.28 0.39
C THR A 195 -8.44 -9.09 1.03
N PHE A 196 -8.12 -9.83 2.09
CA PHE A 196 -6.78 -9.82 2.67
C PHE A 196 -5.74 -10.35 1.70
N LEU A 197 -6.03 -11.42 0.94
CA LEU A 197 -5.14 -11.92 -0.09
C LEU A 197 -4.83 -10.86 -1.14
N LEU A 198 -5.87 -10.23 -1.71
CA LEU A 198 -5.71 -9.21 -2.74
C LEU A 198 -5.02 -7.96 -2.21
N GLY A 199 -5.45 -7.44 -1.05
CA GLY A 199 -4.84 -6.28 -0.41
C GLY A 199 -3.36 -6.51 -0.10
N SER A 200 -3.02 -7.65 0.50
CA SER A 200 -1.63 -7.99 0.84
C SER A 200 -0.77 -8.23 -0.39
N SER A 201 -1.35 -8.78 -1.46
CA SER A 201 -0.66 -8.91 -2.76
C SER A 201 -0.31 -7.55 -3.37
N LEU A 202 -1.20 -6.56 -3.24
CA LEU A 202 -0.93 -5.19 -3.70
C LEU A 202 0.11 -4.49 -2.82
N ALA A 203 0.06 -4.71 -1.49
CA ALA A 203 1.12 -4.28 -0.59
C ALA A 203 2.46 -4.89 -1.00
N ALA A 204 2.48 -6.18 -1.36
CA ALA A 204 3.68 -6.86 -1.80
C ALA A 204 4.26 -6.27 -3.08
N ALA A 205 3.42 -6.01 -4.09
CA ALA A 205 3.84 -5.34 -5.31
C ALA A 205 4.41 -3.95 -5.01
N GLY A 206 3.73 -3.16 -4.18
CA GLY A 206 4.20 -1.87 -3.70
C GLY A 206 5.53 -1.96 -2.94
N GLY A 207 5.72 -3.02 -2.16
CA GLY A 207 6.94 -3.24 -1.38
C GLY A 207 8.14 -3.68 -2.16
N ILE A 208 7.94 -4.55 -3.16
CA ILE A 208 8.99 -4.89 -4.12
C ILE A 208 9.40 -3.63 -4.89
N MET A 209 8.45 -2.80 -5.32
CA MET A 209 8.76 -1.55 -6.02
C MET A 209 9.41 -0.50 -5.12
N TRP A 210 9.01 -0.43 -3.84
CA TRP A 210 9.64 0.42 -2.84
C TRP A 210 11.08 0.00 -2.58
N ALA A 211 11.33 -1.28 -2.33
CA ALA A 211 12.66 -1.84 -2.11
C ALA A 211 13.52 -1.74 -3.38
N MET A 212 12.91 -1.86 -4.57
CA MET A 212 13.58 -1.52 -5.81
C MET A 212 13.90 -0.03 -5.88
N LYS A 213 13.13 0.91 -5.33
CA LYS A 213 13.47 2.35 -5.41
C LYS A 213 14.52 2.75 -4.37
N TYR A 214 14.38 2.22 -3.16
CA TYR A 214 15.24 2.42 -2.01
C TYR A 214 15.84 1.05 -1.62
N PRO A 215 17.01 0.65 -2.16
CA PRO A 215 17.54 -0.71 -2.09
C PRO A 215 18.18 -1.04 -0.73
N GLN A 216 17.47 -0.71 0.35
CA GLN A 216 17.80 -1.07 1.72
C GLN A 216 16.54 -1.61 2.40
N VAL A 217 16.58 -2.89 2.73
CA VAL A 217 15.49 -3.59 3.40
C VAL A 217 15.90 -3.86 4.84
N ASN A 218 15.11 -3.38 5.78
CA ASN A 218 15.25 -3.62 7.20
C ASN A 218 13.89 -4.00 7.80
N PRO A 219 13.82 -4.59 9.01
CA PRO A 219 12.55 -5.04 9.60
C PRO A 219 11.49 -3.95 9.79
N PHE A 220 11.88 -2.68 9.88
CA PHE A 220 10.96 -1.56 10.11
C PHE A 220 10.66 -0.77 8.82
N MET A 221 11.10 -1.27 7.65
CA MET A 221 10.96 -0.53 6.39
C MET A 221 9.50 -0.26 6.00
N GLY A 222 8.55 -1.02 6.55
CA GLY A 222 7.13 -0.94 6.25
C GLY A 222 6.40 0.24 6.91
N VAL A 223 6.93 0.75 8.03
CA VAL A 223 6.25 1.74 8.88
C VAL A 223 5.99 3.05 8.15
N PHE A 224 7.04 3.72 7.67
CA PHE A 224 6.91 5.01 6.99
C PHE A 224 6.13 4.92 5.68
N PRO A 225 6.41 3.97 4.77
CA PRO A 225 5.64 3.81 3.54
C PRO A 225 4.17 3.47 3.82
N GLY A 226 3.92 2.60 4.80
CA GLY A 226 2.57 2.22 5.22
C GLY A 226 1.79 3.42 5.74
N LEU A 227 2.40 4.23 6.59
CA LEU A 227 1.78 5.43 7.15
C LEU A 227 1.48 6.49 6.08
N LYS A 228 2.40 6.69 5.12
CA LYS A 228 2.15 7.60 3.98
C LYS A 228 1.07 7.08 3.04
N ALA A 229 1.01 5.78 2.82
CA ALA A 229 -0.08 5.17 2.07
C ALA A 229 -1.43 5.29 2.79
N PHE A 230 -1.44 5.19 4.12
CA PHE A 230 -2.63 5.49 4.92
C PHE A 230 -3.06 6.95 4.76
N ILE A 231 -2.13 7.91 4.86
CA ILE A 231 -2.44 9.34 4.62
C ILE A 231 -3.00 9.55 3.22
N ALA A 232 -2.40 8.92 2.21
CA ALA A 232 -2.90 8.95 0.84
C ALA A 232 -4.32 8.36 0.71
N ALA A 233 -4.61 7.26 1.39
CA ALA A 233 -5.94 6.67 1.42
C ALA A 233 -6.96 7.61 2.08
N VAL A 234 -6.62 8.25 3.20
CA VAL A 234 -7.50 9.21 3.90
C VAL A 234 -7.75 10.44 3.04
N LEU A 235 -6.69 11.01 2.46
CA LEU A 235 -6.77 12.15 1.53
C LEU A 235 -7.69 11.82 0.35
N GLY A 236 -7.55 10.62 -0.23
CA GLY A 236 -8.38 10.13 -1.31
C GLY A 236 -9.84 9.85 -0.94
N GLY A 237 -10.11 9.58 0.34
CA GLY A 237 -11.35 9.03 0.85
C GLY A 237 -11.22 7.52 1.07
N ILE A 238 -10.94 7.14 2.32
CA ILE A 238 -10.77 5.75 2.72
C ILE A 238 -12.04 4.94 2.34
N GLY A 239 -11.84 3.78 1.73
CA GLY A 239 -12.92 2.94 1.19
C GLY A 239 -13.19 3.15 -0.30
N ASN A 240 -12.73 4.27 -0.90
CA ASN A 240 -12.79 4.50 -2.34
C ASN A 240 -11.43 4.23 -3.00
N ILE A 241 -11.33 3.14 -3.76
CA ILE A 241 -10.09 2.68 -4.39
C ILE A 241 -9.51 3.71 -5.37
N VAL A 242 -10.34 4.35 -6.19
CA VAL A 242 -9.89 5.36 -7.15
C VAL A 242 -9.46 6.62 -6.42
N GLY A 243 -10.22 7.02 -5.40
CA GLY A 243 -9.87 8.12 -4.51
C GLY A 243 -8.49 7.93 -3.88
N ALA A 244 -8.20 6.75 -3.33
CA ALA A 244 -6.92 6.44 -2.71
C ALA A 244 -5.71 6.59 -3.65
N VAL A 245 -5.88 6.25 -4.94
CA VAL A 245 -4.83 6.45 -5.96
C VAL A 245 -4.60 7.93 -6.23
N ILE A 246 -5.67 8.71 -6.38
CA ILE A 246 -5.57 10.16 -6.55
C ILE A 246 -4.91 10.81 -5.32
N GLY A 247 -5.30 10.39 -4.11
CA GLY A 247 -4.67 10.81 -2.87
C GLY A 247 -3.17 10.46 -2.83
N GLY A 248 -2.79 9.27 -3.31
CA GLY A 248 -1.39 8.87 -3.46
C GLY A 248 -0.61 9.79 -4.40
N PHE A 249 -1.17 10.10 -5.57
CA PHE A 249 -0.58 11.04 -6.52
C PHE A 249 -0.43 12.45 -5.94
N LEU A 250 -1.48 12.98 -5.30
CA LEU A 250 -1.45 14.30 -4.69
C LEU A 250 -0.42 14.38 -3.56
N LEU A 251 -0.35 13.35 -2.71
CA LEU A 251 0.64 13.29 -1.64
C LEU A 251 2.07 13.22 -2.20
N GLY A 252 2.31 12.34 -3.17
CA GLY A 252 3.63 12.15 -3.77
C GLY A 252 4.12 13.37 -4.57
N LEU A 253 3.24 13.98 -5.36
CA LEU A 253 3.53 15.24 -6.06
C LEU A 253 3.75 16.37 -5.07
N GLY A 254 2.88 16.51 -4.07
CA GLY A 254 2.99 17.52 -3.03
C GLY A 254 4.32 17.44 -2.29
N GLU A 255 4.71 16.24 -1.84
CA GLU A 255 5.99 16.04 -1.16
C GLU A 255 7.18 16.45 -2.03
N ILE A 256 7.23 15.99 -3.29
CA ILE A 256 8.37 16.27 -4.17
C ILE A 256 8.41 17.75 -4.55
N LEU A 257 7.27 18.37 -4.82
CA LEU A 257 7.20 19.79 -5.19
C LEU A 257 7.49 20.72 -4.01
N ILE A 258 7.02 20.41 -2.80
CA ILE A 258 7.33 21.19 -1.60
C ILE A 258 8.83 21.18 -1.35
N VAL A 259 9.47 20.01 -1.41
CA VAL A 259 10.94 19.90 -1.24
C VAL A 259 11.69 20.63 -2.35
N ALA A 260 11.18 20.60 -3.58
CA ALA A 260 11.80 21.29 -4.72
C ALA A 260 11.67 22.82 -4.66
N LEU A 261 10.53 23.34 -4.19
CA LEU A 261 10.24 24.78 -4.09
C LEU A 261 10.84 25.40 -2.82
N LEU A 262 10.84 24.65 -1.72
CA LEU A 262 11.32 25.10 -0.40
C LEU A 262 12.37 24.11 0.14
N PRO A 263 13.61 24.14 -0.37
CA PRO A 263 14.66 23.19 0.03
C PRO A 263 14.99 23.24 1.52
N GLN A 264 14.80 24.40 2.16
CA GLN A 264 15.01 24.60 3.60
C GLN A 264 14.07 23.73 4.46
N LEU A 265 12.91 23.37 3.91
CA LEU A 265 11.90 22.56 4.57
C LEU A 265 12.00 21.07 4.22
N ALA A 266 13.05 20.66 3.47
CA ALA A 266 13.22 19.28 3.02
C ALA A 266 13.27 18.26 4.17
N GLN A 267 13.86 18.63 5.31
CA GLN A 267 13.91 17.80 6.51
C GLN A 267 12.54 17.58 7.17
N TYR A 268 11.57 18.46 6.90
CA TYR A 268 10.20 18.36 7.41
C TYR A 268 9.24 17.69 6.42
N ARG A 269 9.77 17.04 5.38
CA ARG A 269 8.99 16.36 4.34
C ARG A 269 7.91 15.44 4.93
N ASP A 270 8.27 14.63 5.92
CA ASP A 270 7.34 13.68 6.52
C ASP A 270 6.28 14.39 7.37
N ALA A 271 6.64 15.49 8.05
CA ALA A 271 5.70 16.31 8.81
C ALA A 271 4.62 16.92 7.91
N PHE A 272 4.96 17.33 6.67
CA PHE A 272 3.95 17.84 5.72
C PHE A 272 2.87 16.82 5.39
N ALA A 273 3.22 15.54 5.26
CA ALA A 273 2.23 14.49 5.03
C ALA A 273 1.20 14.43 6.18
N PHE A 274 1.66 14.54 7.43
CA PHE A 274 0.76 14.58 8.60
C PHE A 274 -0.04 15.87 8.70
N VAL A 275 0.54 17.02 8.36
CA VAL A 275 -0.22 18.28 8.32
C VAL A 275 -1.35 18.18 7.29
N ILE A 276 -1.08 17.63 6.10
CA ILE A 276 -2.11 17.37 5.09
C ILE A 276 -3.20 16.45 5.65
N LEU A 277 -2.82 15.37 6.34
CA LEU A 277 -3.79 14.49 7.00
C LEU A 277 -4.70 15.24 7.97
N ILE A 278 -4.11 16.04 8.88
CA ILE A 278 -4.87 16.82 9.88
C ILE A 278 -5.83 17.79 9.18
N LEU A 279 -5.36 18.52 8.17
CA LEU A 279 -6.19 19.46 7.43
C LEU A 279 -7.36 18.77 6.72
N VAL A 280 -7.11 17.61 6.09
CA VAL A 280 -8.19 16.83 5.47
C VAL A 280 -9.20 16.39 6.51
N LEU A 281 -8.76 15.83 7.64
CA LEU A 281 -9.68 15.38 8.68
C LEU A 281 -10.50 16.52 9.30
N LEU A 282 -9.92 17.73 9.39
CA LEU A 282 -10.62 18.91 9.91
C LEU A 282 -11.67 19.46 8.93
N PHE A 283 -11.33 19.57 7.65
CA PHE A 283 -12.15 20.28 6.66
C PHE A 283 -12.98 19.36 5.75
N ARG A 284 -12.52 18.13 5.50
CA ARG A 284 -13.18 17.09 4.68
C ARG A 284 -12.87 15.68 5.20
N PRO A 285 -13.49 15.23 6.31
CA PRO A 285 -13.20 13.92 6.92
C PRO A 285 -13.51 12.73 6.01
N THR A 286 -14.34 12.91 4.97
CA THR A 286 -14.60 11.90 3.93
C THR A 286 -13.51 11.84 2.84
N GLY A 287 -12.52 12.73 2.85
CA GLY A 287 -11.52 12.86 1.79
C GLY A 287 -12.08 13.47 0.50
N ILE A 288 -11.33 13.34 -0.59
CA ILE A 288 -11.68 13.96 -1.89
C ILE A 288 -12.85 13.23 -2.56
N MET A 289 -12.86 11.89 -2.52
CA MET A 289 -13.84 11.05 -3.21
C MET A 289 -14.59 10.08 -2.28
N GLY A 290 -14.53 10.26 -0.96
CA GLY A 290 -15.31 9.42 -0.04
C GLY A 290 -16.79 9.80 -0.04
N GLU A 291 -17.64 8.79 0.01
CA GLU A 291 -19.08 8.96 0.20
C GLU A 291 -19.36 9.28 1.68
N PRO A 292 -20.26 10.23 1.99
CA PRO A 292 -20.70 10.42 3.36
C PRO A 292 -21.31 9.13 3.89
N LEU A 293 -20.93 8.74 5.10
CA LEU A 293 -21.67 7.73 5.85
C LEU A 293 -23.05 8.34 6.12
N THR A 294 -24.03 8.08 5.24
CA THR A 294 -25.42 8.36 5.57
C THR A 294 -25.73 7.52 6.81
N ASP A 295 -25.85 8.20 7.94
CA ASP A 295 -26.25 7.58 9.19
C ASP A 295 -27.58 6.87 8.93
N LYS A 296 -27.60 5.57 9.21
CA LYS A 296 -28.83 4.79 9.14
C LYS A 296 -29.66 5.23 10.33
N ALA A 297 -30.59 6.16 10.07
CA ALA A 297 -31.74 6.39 10.93
C ALA A 297 -32.54 5.08 11.09
#